data_AF-A0A3N4KBB6-F1
#
_entry.id   AF-A0A3N4KBB6-F1
#
_cell.length_a   1.000
_cell.length_b   1.000
_cell.length_c   1.000
_cell.angle_alpha   90.00
_cell.angle_beta   90.00
_cell.angle_gamma   90.00
#
_symmetry.space_group_name_H-M   'P 1'
#
loop_
_entity.id
_entity.type
_entity.pdbx_description
1 polymer ?
#
loop_
_entity_poly.entity_id
_entity_poly.type
_entity_poly.pdbx_seq_one_letter_code
_entity_poly.pdbx_strand_id
1 'polypeptide(L)'
;ELTTFNSGLALTQQPRWLTPNASRASKNASTIVITITDPKAPLFVGKQLSAFSTTFRTEHHLQFNTFTQCSNCHHFGHYSNKSTNPSSCYWCTLPHSTGDHCCPTSICCLRGRPCSHFTPRCVNC
;
A
#
# COMPACT_ATOMS: atom_id res chain seq x y z
N GLU A 1 9.34 25.52 10.53
CA GLU A 1 9.86 24.13 10.51
C GLU A 1 9.62 23.47 9.15
N LEU A 2 8.56 22.67 8.93
CA LEU A 2 8.39 21.90 7.68
C LEU A 2 8.41 22.76 6.40
N THR A 3 7.61 23.82 6.31
CA THR A 3 7.60 24.69 5.12
C THR A 3 8.87 25.54 4.99
N THR A 4 9.61 25.74 6.08
CA THR A 4 10.84 26.53 6.12
C THR A 4 12.01 25.79 5.45
N PHE A 5 12.14 24.48 5.71
CA PHE A 5 13.28 23.69 5.24
C PHE A 5 13.00 22.87 3.98
N ASN A 6 11.76 22.87 3.49
CA ASN A 6 11.37 22.12 2.29
C ASN A 6 10.84 23.09 1.22
N SER A 7 11.71 23.51 0.32
CA SER A 7 11.39 24.49 -0.72
C SER A 7 10.19 24.05 -1.57
N GLY A 8 9.21 24.94 -1.73
CA GLY A 8 8.00 24.69 -2.50
C GLY A 8 6.94 23.85 -1.77
N LEU A 9 7.19 23.41 -0.53
CA LEU A 9 6.17 22.76 0.29
C LEU A 9 5.18 23.80 0.81
N ALA A 10 3.95 23.76 0.31
CA ALA A 10 2.82 24.54 0.82
C ALA A 10 1.81 23.61 1.50
N LEU A 11 1.66 23.75 2.82
CA LEU A 11 0.70 22.97 3.60
C LEU A 11 -0.68 23.63 3.54
N THR A 12 -1.71 22.86 3.24
CA THR A 12 -3.10 23.34 3.22
C THR A 12 -3.72 23.36 4.62
N GLN A 13 -3.23 22.48 5.49
CA GLN A 13 -3.74 22.29 6.84
C GLN A 13 -2.56 22.05 7.79
N GLN A 14 -2.80 22.27 9.07
CA GLN A 14 -1.81 21.94 10.09
C GLN A 14 -1.52 20.43 10.09
N PRO A 15 -0.24 20.02 10.16
CA PRO A 15 0.11 18.61 10.32
C PRO A 15 -0.58 18.00 11.54
N ARG A 16 -1.06 16.76 11.39
CA ARG A 16 -1.70 16.02 12.49
C ARG A 16 -1.11 14.65 12.63
N TRP A 17 -1.23 14.06 13.81
CA TRP A 17 -0.84 12.67 14.01
C TRP A 17 -1.80 11.72 13.31
N LEU A 18 -1.25 10.65 12.72
CA LEU A 18 -2.06 9.59 12.11
C LEU A 18 -2.87 8.82 13.16
N THR A 19 -2.25 8.55 14.32
CA THR A 19 -2.84 7.77 15.40
C THR A 19 -3.07 8.61 16.67
N PRO A 20 -4.01 8.23 17.55
CA PRO A 20 -4.24 8.90 18.84
C PRO A 20 -3.02 8.87 19.76
N ASN A 21 -2.95 9.80 20.71
CA ASN A 21 -1.85 9.88 21.70
C ASN A 21 -1.66 8.55 22.46
N ALA A 22 -2.74 7.92 22.91
CA ALA A 22 -2.70 6.66 23.67
C ALA A 22 -1.98 5.54 22.90
N SER A 23 -2.20 5.45 21.59
CA SER A 23 -1.56 4.44 20.73
C SER A 23 -0.10 4.77 20.39
N ARG A 24 0.37 5.99 20.70
CA ARG A 24 1.72 6.48 20.40
C ARG A 24 2.63 6.52 21.63
N ALA A 25 2.08 6.63 22.83
CA ALA A 25 2.85 6.84 24.06
C ALA A 25 3.94 5.77 24.30
N SER A 26 3.72 4.53 23.88
CA SER A 26 4.66 3.42 24.03
C SER A 26 5.49 3.11 22.78
N LYS A 27 5.37 3.91 21.71
CA LYS A 27 6.05 3.66 20.43
C LYS A 27 7.27 4.54 20.25
N ASN A 28 8.35 3.93 19.77
CA ASN A 28 9.59 4.64 19.43
C ASN A 28 9.47 5.52 18.17
N ALA A 29 8.48 5.24 17.32
CA ALA A 29 8.24 5.98 16.08
C ALA A 29 6.74 6.18 15.84
N SER A 30 6.41 7.28 15.19
CA SER A 30 5.04 7.57 14.77
C SER A 30 5.00 8.35 13.47
N THR A 31 3.80 8.49 12.91
CA THR A 31 3.56 9.09 11.60
C THR A 31 2.72 10.35 11.75
N ILE A 32 3.17 11.42 11.09
CA ILE A 32 2.42 12.66 10.90
C ILE A 32 1.82 12.63 9.50
N VAL A 33 0.56 13.04 9.38
CA VAL A 33 -0.12 13.29 8.11
C VAL A 33 -0.03 14.79 7.82
N ILE A 34 0.44 15.09 6.62
CA ILE A 34 0.44 16.44 6.06
C ILE A 34 -0.48 16.47 4.84
N THR A 35 -1.19 17.58 4.65
CA THR A 35 -2.09 17.78 3.51
C THR A 35 -1.49 18.84 2.61
N ILE A 36 -1.31 18.49 1.33
CA ILE A 36 -0.77 19.36 0.28
C ILE A 36 -1.80 19.36 -0.85
N THR A 37 -2.37 20.51 -1.18
CA THR A 37 -3.31 20.67 -2.31
C THR A 37 -2.64 21.26 -3.56
N ASP A 38 -1.36 21.60 -3.48
CA ASP A 38 -0.62 22.12 -4.63
C ASP A 38 -0.44 21.05 -5.72
N PRO A 39 -0.51 21.38 -7.02
CA PRO A 39 -0.22 20.45 -8.11
C PRO A 39 1.15 19.76 -8.02
N LYS A 40 2.10 20.35 -7.27
CA LYS A 40 3.41 19.77 -6.95
C LYS A 40 3.36 18.70 -5.87
N ALA A 41 2.21 18.41 -5.25
CA ALA A 41 2.06 17.37 -4.23
C ALA A 41 2.72 16.02 -4.60
N PRO A 42 2.61 15.51 -5.84
CA PRO A 42 3.28 14.27 -6.23
C PRO A 42 4.81 14.32 -6.14
N LEU A 43 5.42 15.51 -6.28
CA LEU A 43 6.88 15.70 -6.14
C LEU A 43 7.37 15.42 -4.72
N PHE A 44 6.47 15.49 -3.73
CA PHE A 44 6.79 15.24 -2.33
C PHE A 44 6.51 13.80 -1.90
N VAL A 45 5.99 12.92 -2.76
CA VAL A 45 5.72 11.51 -2.43
C VAL A 45 6.92 10.63 -2.77
N GLY A 46 7.32 9.75 -1.86
CA GLY A 46 8.49 8.88 -2.04
C GLY A 46 9.83 9.60 -1.96
N LYS A 47 9.83 10.85 -1.45
CA LYS A 47 11.00 11.68 -1.22
C LYS A 47 11.29 11.78 0.28
N GLN A 48 12.32 12.54 0.62
CA GLN A 48 12.64 12.86 2.00
C GLN A 48 12.23 14.31 2.30
N LEU A 49 11.55 14.54 3.41
CA LEU A 49 11.30 15.87 3.96
C LEU A 49 12.21 16.12 5.15
N SER A 50 12.73 17.33 5.26
CA SER A 50 13.57 17.75 6.38
C SER A 50 12.72 18.36 7.49
N ALA A 51 12.88 17.92 8.72
CA ALA A 51 12.30 18.52 9.92
C ALA A 51 13.13 18.14 11.15
N PHE A 52 13.18 18.98 12.19
CA PHE A 52 13.91 18.67 13.44
C PHE A 52 15.35 18.19 13.22
N SER A 53 16.06 18.82 12.27
CA SER A 53 17.44 18.46 11.89
C SER A 53 17.63 17.01 11.40
N THR A 54 16.56 16.36 10.94
CA THR A 54 16.61 15.03 10.36
C THR A 54 15.72 14.95 9.10
N THR A 55 15.81 13.83 8.38
CA THR A 55 15.02 13.58 7.18
C THR A 55 14.02 12.45 7.39
N PHE A 56 12.82 12.62 6.83
CA PHE A 56 11.72 11.67 6.96
C PHE A 56 11.25 11.24 5.58
N ARG A 57 11.17 9.93 5.36
CA ARG A 57 10.58 9.39 4.14
C ARG A 57 9.09 9.69 4.08
N THR A 58 8.63 10.18 2.95
CA THR A 58 7.22 10.41 2.68
C THR A 58 6.61 9.26 1.88
N GLU A 59 5.36 8.95 2.18
CA GLU A 59 4.55 7.99 1.45
C GLU A 59 3.17 8.60 1.20
N HIS A 60 2.47 8.09 0.18
CA HIS A 60 1.08 8.46 -0.01
C HIS A 60 0.24 7.92 1.14
N HIS A 61 -0.60 8.77 1.73
CA HIS A 61 -1.57 8.29 2.70
C HIS A 61 -2.66 7.52 1.94
N LEU A 62 -2.70 6.21 2.13
CA LEU A 62 -3.71 5.35 1.52
C LEU A 62 -4.87 5.16 2.51
N GLN A 63 -6.06 5.56 2.10
CA GLN A 63 -7.28 5.23 2.82
C GLN A 63 -7.84 3.92 2.27
N PHE A 64 -8.02 2.95 3.16
CA PHE A 64 -8.68 1.69 2.88
C PHE A 64 -9.71 1.41 3.96
N ASN A 65 -10.68 0.59 3.61
CA ASN A 65 -11.75 0.14 4.47
C ASN A 65 -11.81 -1.39 4.48
N THR A 66 -12.77 -1.93 5.22
CA THR A 66 -13.03 -3.36 5.33
C THR A 66 -13.38 -4.05 4.01
N PHE A 67 -13.65 -3.29 2.94
CA PHE A 67 -13.98 -3.81 1.61
C PHE A 67 -12.83 -3.64 0.61
N THR A 68 -11.72 -3.02 1.02
CA THR A 68 -10.56 -2.86 0.15
C THR A 68 -9.87 -4.21 0.01
N GLN A 69 -9.88 -4.79 -1.19
CA GLN A 69 -9.25 -6.06 -1.48
C GLN A 69 -7.76 -5.87 -1.81
N CYS A 70 -6.90 -6.59 -1.11
CA CYS A 70 -5.49 -6.64 -1.40
C CYS A 70 -5.23 -7.39 -2.72
N SER A 71 -4.49 -6.79 -3.65
CA SER A 71 -4.14 -7.46 -4.93
C SER A 71 -3.05 -8.53 -4.79
N ASN A 72 -2.35 -8.58 -3.65
CA ASN A 72 -1.32 -9.57 -3.37
C ASN A 72 -1.86 -10.86 -2.76
N CYS A 73 -2.67 -10.76 -1.69
CA CYS A 73 -3.18 -11.91 -0.96
C CYS A 73 -4.70 -12.10 -1.06
N HIS A 74 -5.39 -11.21 -1.77
CA HIS A 74 -6.84 -11.27 -2.04
C HIS A 74 -7.77 -11.19 -0.82
N HIS A 75 -7.24 -11.04 0.39
CA HIS A 75 -7.99 -10.69 1.59
C HIS A 75 -8.42 -9.22 1.60
N PHE A 76 -9.44 -8.91 2.39
CA PHE A 76 -9.96 -7.56 2.55
C PHE A 76 -9.35 -6.84 3.76
N GLY A 77 -9.41 -5.51 3.73
CA GLY A 77 -9.04 -4.65 4.85
C GLY A 77 -7.67 -4.00 4.73
N HIS A 78 -6.95 -4.16 3.62
CA HIS A 78 -5.65 -3.52 3.39
C HIS A 78 -5.26 -3.45 1.90
N TYR A 79 -4.31 -2.55 1.59
CA TYR A 79 -3.65 -2.51 0.28
C TYR A 79 -2.44 -3.44 0.21
N SER A 80 -2.08 -3.83 -1.00
CA SER A 80 -0.98 -4.76 -1.31
C SER A 80 0.37 -4.33 -0.76
N ASN A 81 0.67 -3.02 -0.76
CA ASN A 81 1.93 -2.49 -0.22
C ASN A 81 2.01 -2.54 1.32
N LYS A 82 0.90 -2.79 2.01
CA LYS A 82 0.85 -3.00 3.47
C LYS A 82 0.54 -4.46 3.83
N SER A 83 0.51 -5.36 2.84
CA SER A 83 0.24 -6.78 3.07
C SER A 83 1.43 -7.46 3.75
N THR A 84 1.19 -8.13 4.88
CA THR A 84 2.13 -9.05 5.53
C THR A 84 1.88 -10.50 5.15
N ASN A 85 0.73 -10.78 4.53
CA ASN A 85 0.36 -12.13 4.08
C ASN A 85 1.16 -12.52 2.82
N PRO A 86 1.49 -13.81 2.66
CA PRO A 86 2.07 -14.32 1.43
C PRO A 86 1.16 -14.04 0.23
N SER A 87 1.77 -13.93 -0.95
CA SER A 87 1.02 -13.80 -2.20
C SER A 87 0.13 -15.03 -2.38
N SER A 88 -1.09 -14.81 -2.85
CA SER A 88 -2.02 -15.87 -3.22
C SER A 88 -2.44 -15.66 -4.66
N CYS A 89 -2.57 -16.75 -5.41
CA CYS A 89 -3.00 -16.69 -6.79
C CYS A 89 -4.50 -16.43 -6.87
N TYR A 90 -4.90 -15.42 -7.65
CA TYR A 90 -6.31 -15.09 -7.87
C TYR A 90 -7.11 -16.25 -8.47
N TRP A 91 -6.43 -17.13 -9.21
CA TRP A 91 -7.04 -18.22 -9.95
C TRP A 91 -7.17 -19.50 -9.12
N CYS A 92 -6.09 -19.93 -8.47
CA CYS A 92 -6.04 -21.24 -7.81
C CYS A 92 -5.78 -21.16 -6.30
N THR A 93 -5.75 -19.97 -5.71
CA THR A 93 -5.52 -19.66 -4.28
C THR A 93 -4.20 -20.12 -3.66
N LEU A 94 -3.39 -20.87 -4.41
CA LEU A 94 -2.05 -21.32 -4.01
C LEU A 94 -1.07 -20.16 -3.79
N PRO A 95 0.00 -20.35 -2.98
CA PRO A 95 0.91 -19.29 -2.57
C PRO A 95 1.92 -18.91 -3.67
N HIS A 96 1.43 -18.26 -4.72
CA HIS A 96 2.24 -17.66 -5.80
C HIS A 96 1.56 -16.41 -6.36
N SER A 97 2.31 -15.58 -7.09
CA SER A 97 1.73 -14.41 -7.74
C SER A 97 0.80 -14.83 -8.88
N THR A 98 -0.30 -14.11 -9.10
CA THR A 98 -1.24 -14.43 -10.19
C THR A 98 -0.57 -14.49 -11.56
N GLY A 99 0.51 -13.74 -11.79
CA GLY A 99 1.30 -13.79 -13.03
C GLY A 99 2.14 -15.06 -13.20
N ASP A 100 2.45 -15.77 -12.11
CA ASP A 100 3.19 -17.04 -12.14
C ASP A 100 2.26 -18.26 -12.28
N HIS A 101 0.96 -18.03 -12.32
CA HIS A 101 0.00 -19.09 -12.53
C HIS A 101 0.21 -19.76 -13.89
N CYS A 102 0.48 -21.06 -13.88
CA CYS A 102 0.53 -21.89 -15.09
C CYS A 102 -0.66 -22.86 -15.08
N CYS A 103 -1.27 -23.03 -16.24
CA CYS A 103 -2.29 -24.06 -16.43
C CYS A 103 -1.70 -25.45 -16.10
N PRO A 104 -2.39 -26.30 -15.31
CA PRO A 104 -1.90 -27.64 -14.99
C PRO A 104 -1.93 -28.60 -16.19
N THR A 105 -2.65 -28.24 -17.25
CA THR A 105 -2.79 -29.06 -18.45
C THR A 105 -1.58 -28.90 -19.36
N SER A 106 -0.89 -30.00 -19.67
CA SER A 106 0.35 -30.01 -20.47
C SER A 106 0.21 -29.47 -21.90
N ILE A 107 -0.99 -29.53 -22.48
CA ILE A 107 -1.29 -28.97 -23.81
C ILE A 107 -1.64 -27.47 -23.77
N CYS A 108 -1.70 -26.85 -22.59
CA CYS A 108 -2.07 -25.45 -22.41
C CYS A 108 -0.89 -24.64 -21.87
N CYS A 109 -0.27 -23.83 -22.73
CA CYS A 109 0.88 -22.99 -22.37
C CYS A 109 0.49 -21.60 -21.80
N LEU A 110 -0.77 -21.42 -21.38
CA LEU A 110 -1.23 -20.13 -20.84
C LEU A 110 -0.68 -19.88 -19.44
N ARG A 111 -0.11 -18.69 -19.26
CA ARG A 111 0.43 -18.20 -17.99
C ARG A 111 -0.21 -16.87 -17.60
N GLY A 112 -0.51 -16.72 -16.32
CA GLY A 112 -1.04 -15.49 -15.73
C GLY A 112 -2.47 -15.12 -16.13
N ARG A 113 -3.17 -16.01 -16.83
CA ARG A 113 -4.50 -15.77 -17.41
C ARG A 113 -5.43 -16.97 -17.17
N PRO A 114 -6.75 -16.75 -17.10
CA PRO A 114 -7.70 -17.84 -16.98
C PRO A 114 -7.78 -18.66 -18.27
N CYS A 115 -8.11 -19.94 -18.15
CA CYS A 115 -8.40 -20.83 -19.27
C CYS A 115 -9.49 -21.84 -18.88
N SER A 116 -10.06 -22.53 -19.85
CA SER A 116 -11.14 -23.51 -19.64
C SER A 116 -10.73 -24.76 -18.85
N HIS A 117 -9.43 -24.97 -18.61
CA HIS A 117 -8.91 -26.18 -17.99
C HIS A 117 -8.89 -26.16 -16.46
N PHE A 118 -9.29 -25.05 -15.82
CA PHE A 118 -9.43 -25.00 -14.37
C PHE A 118 -10.60 -24.13 -13.96
N THR A 119 -11.14 -24.40 -12.77
CA THR A 119 -12.19 -23.59 -12.16
C THR A 119 -11.56 -22.65 -11.13
N PRO A 120 -11.75 -21.31 -11.26
CA PRO A 120 -11.25 -20.36 -10.29
C PRO A 120 -11.79 -20.63 -8.87
N ARG A 121 -10.95 -20.41 -7.86
CA ARG A 121 -11.34 -20.50 -6.44
C ARG A 121 -11.17 -19.15 -5.77
N CYS A 122 -12.07 -18.83 -4.84
CA CYS A 122 -11.96 -17.61 -4.03
C CYS A 122 -11.11 -17.91 -2.79
N VAL A 123 -10.15 -17.05 -2.45
CA VAL A 123 -9.37 -17.21 -1.20
C VAL A 123 -10.22 -16.98 0.05
N ASN A 124 -11.37 -16.30 -0.10
CA ASN A 124 -12.25 -15.91 1.00
C ASN A 124 -13.53 -16.76 1.06
N CYS A 125 -13.70 -17.80 0.23
CA CYS A 125 -14.91 -18.66 0.21
C CYS A 125 -14.56 -20.14 0.24
#